data_AF-A0A831UBI6-F1
#
_entry.id   AF-A0A831UBI6-F1
#
_cell.length_a   1.000
_cell.length_b   1.000
_cell.length_c   1.000
_cell.angle_alpha   90.00
_cell.angle_beta   90.00
_cell.angle_gamma   90.00
#
_symmetry.space_group_name_H-M   'P 1'
#
loop_
_entity.id
_entity.type
_entity.pdbx_description
1 polymer ?
#
loop_
_entity_poly.entity_id
_entity_poly.type
_entity_poly.pdbx_seq_one_letter_code
_entity_poly.pdbx_strand_id
1 'polypeptide(L)'
;MDKNIAALLELLDIPFTGAGAMGLLLARDKTLCKQILRLHKIRVPNFVSLPHHRKVRVPKNLPYPMVVKPTFEDSSEGISNASLVYGAEALAERAAFIHERWKQPVIAEQYIAGRELYVSVIGNQRLTVLPARECFFNDEGDQGPVMLTYRCKWDRQYREKWKIEFGFADLSPSLSQAVERVSKRAYRALHLQDYGRIDLRLTPDEKLIVLEANPNPDIAYGEEVAEAADEAGIDYESLIDRIIRLALRRYT
;
A
#
# COMPACT_ATOMS: atom_id res chain seq x y z
N MET A 1 -5.87 11.76 -9.50
CA MET A 1 -6.88 12.77 -9.90
C MET A 1 -7.57 13.30 -8.65
N ASP A 2 -8.03 12.40 -7.79
CA ASP A 2 -8.30 12.59 -6.35
C ASP A 2 -7.58 13.75 -5.63
N LYS A 3 -6.24 13.87 -5.67
CA LYS A 3 -5.53 14.96 -4.96
C LYS A 3 -5.99 16.36 -5.40
N ASN A 4 -6.38 16.53 -6.66
CA ASN A 4 -6.86 17.80 -7.19
C ASN A 4 -8.30 18.06 -6.73
N ILE A 5 -9.11 17.01 -6.56
CA ILE A 5 -10.47 17.12 -6.00
C ILE A 5 -10.38 17.54 -4.54
N ALA A 6 -9.53 16.88 -3.75
CA ALA A 6 -9.28 17.27 -2.37
C ALA A 6 -8.79 18.72 -2.27
N ALA A 7 -7.85 19.14 -3.12
CA ALA A 7 -7.36 20.52 -3.14
C ALA A 7 -8.47 21.53 -3.46
N LEU A 8 -9.38 21.21 -4.38
CA LEU A 8 -10.53 22.05 -4.69
C LEU A 8 -11.48 22.17 -3.50
N LEU A 9 -11.77 21.07 -2.81
CA LEU A 9 -12.63 21.07 -1.62
C LEU A 9 -12.00 21.86 -0.47
N GLU A 10 -10.68 21.72 -0.27
CA GLU A 10 -9.91 22.51 0.69
C GLU A 10 -9.97 24.01 0.37
N LEU A 11 -9.86 24.41 -0.90
CA LEU A 11 -9.97 25.82 -1.32
C LEU A 11 -11.38 26.41 -1.14
N LEU A 12 -12.41 25.57 -1.15
CA LEU A 12 -13.81 25.96 -0.99
C LEU A 12 -14.29 25.83 0.47
N ASP A 13 -13.41 25.43 1.40
CA ASP A 13 -13.75 25.11 2.79
C ASP A 13 -14.90 24.11 2.93
N ILE A 14 -15.02 23.17 1.98
CA ILE A 14 -16.04 22.11 2.01
C ILE A 14 -15.49 20.92 2.80
N PRO A 15 -16.11 20.51 3.92
CA PRO A 15 -15.67 19.33 4.66
C PRO A 15 -15.80 18.04 3.83
N PHE A 16 -14.77 17.19 3.88
CA PHE A 16 -14.75 15.88 3.24
C PHE A 16 -13.97 14.87 4.08
N THR A 17 -14.21 13.58 3.87
CA THR A 17 -13.52 12.49 4.59
C THR A 17 -12.23 12.05 3.90
N GLY A 18 -11.31 11.49 4.69
CA GLY A 18 -10.08 10.90 4.19
C GLY A 18 -8.93 11.90 4.05
N ALA A 19 -7.84 11.47 3.44
CA ALA A 19 -6.63 12.28 3.34
C ALA A 19 -6.85 13.52 2.47
N GLY A 20 -6.31 14.66 2.92
CA GLY A 20 -6.25 15.89 2.12
C GLY A 20 -5.33 15.82 0.90
N ALA A 21 -5.23 16.91 0.15
CA ALA A 21 -4.48 16.97 -1.10
C ALA A 21 -3.01 16.59 -0.92
N MET A 22 -2.40 17.04 0.18
CA MET A 22 -1.01 16.73 0.53
C MET A 22 -0.82 15.23 0.78
N GLY A 23 -1.65 14.63 1.65
CA GLY A 23 -1.53 13.20 1.96
C GLY A 23 -1.75 12.31 0.74
N LEU A 24 -2.71 12.65 -0.10
CA LEU A 24 -2.96 11.98 -1.38
C LEU A 24 -1.74 12.08 -2.31
N LEU A 25 -1.17 13.28 -2.48
CA LEU A 25 0.02 13.46 -3.32
C LEU A 25 1.21 12.63 -2.82
N LEU A 26 1.49 12.69 -1.52
CA LEU A 26 2.63 11.99 -0.91
C LEU A 26 2.50 10.48 -1.00
N ALA A 27 1.29 9.93 -0.87
CA ALA A 27 1.07 8.50 -0.92
C ALA A 27 1.02 7.94 -2.35
N ARG A 28 0.43 8.68 -3.30
CA ARG A 28 0.27 8.23 -4.71
C ARG A 28 1.59 8.12 -5.46
N ASP A 29 2.55 9.01 -5.21
CA ASP A 29 3.88 8.88 -5.78
C ASP A 29 4.71 7.89 -4.95
N LYS A 30 4.80 6.64 -5.43
CA LYS A 30 5.56 5.57 -4.75
C LYS A 30 7.02 5.92 -4.53
N THR A 31 7.62 6.72 -5.40
CA THR A 31 9.02 7.16 -5.26
C THR A 31 9.12 8.15 -4.11
N LEU A 32 8.30 9.21 -4.14
CA LEU A 32 8.28 10.25 -3.12
C LEU A 32 7.90 9.69 -1.74
N CYS A 33 6.85 8.87 -1.68
CA CYS A 33 6.42 8.15 -0.49
C CYS A 33 7.61 7.43 0.18
N LYS A 34 8.34 6.62 -0.59
CA LYS A 34 9.47 5.86 -0.06
C LYS A 34 10.66 6.73 0.32
N GLN A 35 10.90 7.84 -0.38
CA GLN A 35 11.93 8.81 0.00
C GLN A 35 11.61 9.44 1.38
N ILE A 36 10.37 9.86 1.60
CA ILE A 36 9.91 10.44 2.87
C ILE A 36 9.98 9.40 4.00
N LEU A 37 9.46 8.20 3.78
CA LEU A 37 9.52 7.12 4.77
C LEU A 37 10.97 6.79 5.15
N ARG A 38 11.88 6.73 4.18
CA ARG A 38 13.32 6.51 4.42
C ARG A 38 13.94 7.65 5.22
N LEU A 39 13.62 8.90 4.92
CA LEU A 39 14.07 10.08 5.69
C LEU A 39 13.66 9.96 7.16
N HIS A 40 12.44 9.49 7.42
CA HIS A 40 11.93 9.23 8.77
C HIS A 40 12.47 7.94 9.40
N LYS A 41 13.46 7.26 8.79
CA LYS A 41 14.03 5.98 9.26
C LYS A 41 12.96 4.89 9.37
N ILE A 42 12.03 4.84 8.43
CA ILE A 42 11.08 3.76 8.24
C ILE A 42 11.62 2.87 7.12
N ARG A 43 11.64 1.55 7.35
CA ARG A 43 12.17 0.61 6.37
C ARG A 43 11.21 0.49 5.20
N VAL A 44 11.76 0.65 4.00
CA VAL A 44 11.09 0.46 2.71
C VAL A 44 12.02 -0.37 1.84
N PRO A 45 11.53 -1.05 0.78
CA PRO A 45 12.40 -1.74 -0.16
C PRO A 45 13.47 -0.80 -0.73
N ASN A 46 14.62 -1.35 -1.14
CA ASN A 46 15.50 -0.60 -2.02
C ASN A 46 14.78 -0.34 -3.34
N PHE A 47 14.94 0.82 -3.94
CA PHE A 47 14.20 1.15 -5.16
C PHE A 47 14.99 2.07 -6.08
N VAL A 48 14.61 2.08 -7.34
CA VAL A 48 15.05 3.04 -8.35
C VAL A 48 13.85 3.56 -9.12
N SER A 49 13.85 4.87 -9.38
CA SER A 49 12.88 5.50 -10.27
C SER A 49 13.46 5.56 -11.68
N LEU A 50 12.66 5.16 -12.66
CA LEU A 50 12.97 5.14 -14.08
C LEU A 50 12.06 6.14 -14.80
N PRO A 51 12.55 7.36 -15.07
CA PRO A 51 11.75 8.41 -15.67
C PRO A 51 11.23 8.03 -17.06
N HIS A 52 10.00 8.44 -17.35
CA HIS A 52 9.43 8.34 -18.70
C HIS A 52 10.24 9.19 -19.69
N HIS A 53 10.32 8.77 -20.95
CA HIS A 53 11.11 9.42 -22.03
C HIS A 53 12.63 9.53 -21.77
N ARG A 54 13.19 8.72 -20.86
CA ARG A 54 14.63 8.59 -20.68
C ARG A 54 15.05 7.14 -20.90
N LYS A 55 16.29 6.95 -21.37
CA LYS A 55 16.87 5.61 -21.48
C LYS A 55 16.92 4.97 -20.09
N VAL A 56 16.34 3.78 -19.96
CA VAL A 56 16.38 2.99 -18.73
C VAL A 56 17.86 2.70 -18.41
N ARG A 57 18.31 3.19 -17.26
CA ARG A 57 19.65 2.91 -16.72
C ARG A 57 19.47 2.22 -15.38
N VAL A 58 19.87 0.96 -15.32
CA VAL A 58 19.78 0.16 -14.11
C VAL A 58 21.10 0.29 -13.34
N PRO A 59 21.09 0.79 -12.09
CA PRO A 59 22.27 0.77 -11.25
C PRO A 59 22.79 -0.66 -11.04
N LYS A 60 24.11 -0.87 -11.19
CA LYS A 60 24.74 -2.20 -11.09
C LYS A 60 24.59 -2.85 -9.71
N ASN A 61 24.35 -2.06 -8.66
CA ASN A 61 24.35 -2.51 -7.27
C ASN A 61 22.93 -2.76 -6.73
N LEU A 62 21.91 -2.81 -7.59
CA LEU A 62 20.56 -3.14 -7.14
C LEU A 62 20.41 -4.64 -6.90
N PRO A 63 19.84 -5.05 -5.74
CA PRO A 63 19.57 -6.44 -5.47
C PRO A 63 18.37 -6.93 -6.30
N TYR A 64 18.50 -8.13 -6.87
CA TYR A 64 17.41 -8.87 -7.52
C TYR A 64 16.90 -9.99 -6.60
N PRO A 65 15.64 -10.45 -6.75
CA PRO A 65 14.65 -9.97 -7.72
C PRO A 65 14.03 -8.62 -7.36
N MET A 66 13.43 -7.96 -8.36
CA MET A 66 12.76 -6.66 -8.22
C MET A 66 11.32 -6.71 -8.73
N VAL A 67 10.44 -5.93 -8.14
CA VAL A 67 9.06 -5.68 -8.61
C VAL A 67 9.03 -4.36 -9.37
N VAL A 68 8.69 -4.40 -10.66
CA VAL A 68 8.61 -3.26 -11.56
C VAL A 68 7.16 -2.85 -11.76
N LYS A 69 6.78 -1.64 -11.35
CA LYS A 69 5.39 -1.15 -11.37
C LYS A 69 5.29 0.31 -11.80
N PRO A 70 4.12 0.76 -12.30
CA PRO A 70 3.88 2.19 -12.52
C PRO A 70 4.04 2.97 -11.21
N THR A 71 4.56 4.20 -11.28
CA THR A 71 4.85 4.99 -10.08
C THR A 71 3.60 5.54 -9.41
N PHE A 72 2.56 5.87 -10.18
CA PHE A 72 1.37 6.59 -9.71
C PHE A 72 0.09 5.74 -9.64
N GLU A 73 0.13 4.48 -10.07
CA GLU A 73 -1.04 3.59 -10.10
C GLU A 73 -1.17 2.78 -8.82
N ASP A 74 -2.38 2.57 -8.33
CA ASP A 74 -2.67 1.77 -7.12
C ASP A 74 -3.50 0.52 -7.48
N SER A 75 -4.03 -0.20 -6.48
CA SER A 75 -4.89 -1.38 -6.70
C SER A 75 -4.25 -2.51 -7.51
N SER A 76 -2.92 -2.58 -7.48
CA SER A 76 -2.11 -3.51 -8.27
C SER A 76 -2.23 -3.33 -9.79
N GLU A 77 -2.71 -2.17 -10.24
CA GLU A 77 -2.73 -1.81 -11.66
C GLU A 77 -1.33 -1.84 -12.26
N GLY A 78 -1.21 -2.53 -13.40
CA GLY A 78 0.08 -2.77 -14.03
C GLY A 78 1.01 -3.74 -13.30
N ILE A 79 0.54 -4.44 -12.26
CA ILE A 79 1.30 -5.48 -11.55
C ILE A 79 0.80 -6.87 -11.93
N SER A 80 1.72 -7.70 -12.42
CA SER A 80 1.53 -9.12 -12.75
C SER A 80 2.76 -9.94 -12.35
N ASN A 81 2.73 -11.27 -12.53
CA ASN A 81 3.92 -12.10 -12.29
C ASN A 81 5.13 -11.64 -13.12
N ALA A 82 4.91 -11.12 -14.34
CA ALA A 82 5.97 -10.53 -15.18
C ALA A 82 6.56 -9.23 -14.62
N SER A 83 5.97 -8.68 -13.55
CA SER A 83 6.51 -7.52 -12.84
C SER A 83 7.62 -7.93 -11.87
N LEU A 84 7.71 -9.22 -11.49
CA LEU A 84 8.83 -9.75 -10.73
C LEU A 84 9.96 -10.14 -11.69
N VAL A 85 11.04 -9.35 -11.69
CA VAL A 85 12.17 -9.49 -12.62
C VAL A 85 13.44 -9.92 -11.88
N TYR A 86 14.23 -10.78 -12.51
CA TYR A 86 15.44 -11.37 -11.91
C TYR A 86 16.76 -10.83 -12.51
N GLY A 87 16.69 -9.90 -13.46
CA GLY A 87 17.86 -9.32 -14.12
C GLY A 87 17.58 -7.99 -14.82
N ALA A 88 18.65 -7.34 -15.27
CA ALA A 88 18.60 -6.00 -15.86
C ALA A 88 17.85 -5.93 -17.20
N GLU A 89 17.95 -6.97 -18.02
CA GLU A 89 17.26 -7.06 -19.30
C GLU A 89 15.74 -7.14 -19.11
N ALA A 90 15.26 -8.09 -18.30
CA ALA A 90 13.85 -8.22 -17.95
C ALA A 90 13.28 -6.96 -17.29
N LEU A 91 14.08 -6.28 -16.44
CA LEU A 91 13.71 -4.99 -15.86
C LEU A 91 13.50 -3.93 -16.95
N ALA A 92 14.43 -3.82 -17.90
CA ALA A 92 14.34 -2.85 -18.98
C ALA A 92 13.13 -3.10 -19.90
N GLU A 93 12.88 -4.36 -20.26
CA GLU A 93 11.70 -4.76 -21.04
C GLU A 93 10.40 -4.40 -20.31
N ARG A 94 10.30 -4.78 -19.02
CA ARG A 94 9.10 -4.50 -18.22
C ARG A 94 8.87 -3.00 -18.04
N ALA A 95 9.93 -2.22 -17.84
CA ALA A 95 9.85 -0.77 -17.74
C ALA A 95 9.39 -0.13 -19.06
N ALA A 96 9.90 -0.60 -20.21
CA ALA A 96 9.47 -0.11 -21.52
C ALA A 96 7.98 -0.38 -21.78
N PHE A 97 7.50 -1.59 -21.45
CA PHE A 97 6.07 -1.93 -21.54
C PHE A 97 5.21 -0.98 -20.69
N ILE A 98 5.62 -0.69 -19.45
CA ILE A 98 4.85 0.21 -18.58
C ILE A 98 4.89 1.66 -19.11
N HIS A 99 6.04 2.12 -19.60
CA HIS A 99 6.17 3.44 -20.22
C HIS A 99 5.22 3.60 -21.41
N GLU A 100 5.16 2.63 -22.31
CA GLU A 100 4.27 2.68 -23.48
C GLU A 100 2.80 2.72 -23.08
N ARG A 101 2.39 1.85 -22.16
CA ARG A 101 0.98 1.66 -21.81
C ARG A 101 0.42 2.73 -20.87
N TRP A 102 1.20 3.18 -19.89
CA TRP A 102 0.75 4.15 -18.89
C TRP A 102 1.32 5.56 -19.06
N LYS A 103 2.31 5.76 -19.95
CA LYS A 103 2.90 7.08 -20.25
C LYS A 103 3.37 7.85 -19.02
N GLN A 104 3.93 7.14 -18.05
CA GLN A 104 4.35 7.66 -16.75
C GLN A 104 5.67 7.04 -16.28
N PRO A 105 6.33 7.57 -15.23
CA PRO A 105 7.53 6.97 -14.65
C PRO A 105 7.27 5.57 -14.08
N VAL A 106 8.33 4.77 -14.03
CA VAL A 106 8.32 3.41 -13.45
C VAL A 106 9.15 3.41 -12.17
N ILE A 107 8.70 2.66 -11.17
CA ILE A 107 9.51 2.33 -10.00
C ILE A 107 9.84 0.84 -10.02
N ALA A 108 11.11 0.51 -9.80
CA ALA A 108 11.55 -0.85 -9.56
C ALA A 108 11.98 -0.97 -8.10
N GLU A 109 11.38 -1.90 -7.37
CA GLU A 109 11.57 -2.10 -5.93
C GLU A 109 12.16 -3.48 -5.68
N GLN A 110 13.09 -3.61 -4.74
CA GLN A 110 13.56 -4.91 -4.27
C GLN A 110 12.36 -5.74 -3.81
N TYR A 111 12.26 -6.98 -4.29
CA TYR A 111 11.26 -7.90 -3.79
C TYR A 111 11.61 -8.29 -2.35
N ILE A 112 10.63 -8.15 -1.45
CA ILE A 112 10.76 -8.53 -0.05
C ILE A 112 9.89 -9.76 0.18
N ALA A 113 10.51 -10.88 0.50
CA ALA A 113 9.80 -12.12 0.84
C ALA A 113 9.18 -12.04 2.24
N GLY A 114 8.11 -12.81 2.46
CA GLY A 114 7.43 -12.94 3.74
C GLY A 114 5.93 -12.62 3.68
N ARG A 115 5.32 -12.46 4.85
CA ARG A 115 3.87 -12.28 5.04
C ARG A 115 3.42 -10.88 4.64
N GLU A 116 2.33 -10.77 3.89
CA GLU A 116 1.74 -9.48 3.47
C GLU A 116 0.64 -9.07 4.44
N LEU A 117 0.86 -7.97 5.16
CA LEU A 117 -0.06 -7.47 6.18
C LEU A 117 -0.72 -6.17 5.72
N TYR A 118 -2.02 -6.05 5.91
CA TYR A 118 -2.79 -4.83 5.64
C TYR A 118 -3.27 -4.25 6.97
N VAL A 119 -2.81 -3.04 7.27
CA VAL A 119 -2.98 -2.44 8.59
C VAL A 119 -3.74 -1.13 8.49
N SER A 120 -5.01 -1.19 8.85
CA SER A 120 -5.91 -0.04 8.84
C SER A 120 -5.64 0.87 10.04
N VAL A 121 -5.59 2.17 9.80
CA VAL A 121 -5.37 3.21 10.81
C VAL A 121 -6.52 4.21 10.72
N ILE A 122 -7.10 4.56 11.86
CA ILE A 122 -8.21 5.52 11.97
C ILE A 122 -7.82 6.62 12.96
N GLY A 123 -8.03 7.87 12.56
CA GLY A 123 -7.88 9.05 13.40
C GLY A 123 -7.01 10.15 12.79
N ASN A 124 -6.96 11.28 13.49
CA ASN A 124 -6.15 12.45 13.11
C ASN A 124 -4.99 12.66 14.10
N GLN A 125 -5.29 13.21 15.29
CA GLN A 125 -4.29 13.44 16.34
C GLN A 125 -4.01 12.14 17.13
N ARG A 126 -5.08 11.52 17.64
CA ARG A 126 -5.05 10.20 18.28
C ARG A 126 -5.37 9.16 17.22
N LEU A 127 -4.44 8.23 17.02
CA LEU A 127 -4.55 7.17 16.03
C LEU A 127 -4.90 5.85 16.71
N THR A 128 -5.91 5.16 16.18
CA THR A 128 -6.23 3.77 16.47
C THR A 128 -5.73 2.94 15.30
N VAL A 129 -4.93 1.90 15.58
CA VAL A 129 -4.55 0.88 14.59
C VAL A 129 -5.46 -0.31 14.81
N LEU A 130 -6.08 -0.80 13.74
CA LEU A 130 -6.98 -1.95 13.78
C LEU A 130 -6.18 -3.26 13.65
N PRO A 131 -6.77 -4.41 14.05
CA PRO A 131 -6.22 -5.73 13.81
C PRO A 131 -5.69 -5.90 12.38
N ALA A 132 -4.47 -6.43 12.25
CA ALA A 132 -3.82 -6.60 10.96
C ALA A 132 -4.49 -7.73 10.18
N ARG A 133 -4.88 -7.44 8.94
CA ARG A 133 -5.33 -8.43 7.96
C ARG A 133 -4.11 -9.02 7.26
N GLU A 134 -4.21 -10.25 6.79
CA GLU A 134 -3.16 -10.94 6.04
C GLU A 134 -3.72 -11.60 4.80
N CYS A 135 -2.95 -11.56 3.71
CA CYS A 135 -3.20 -12.35 2.51
C CYS A 135 -2.35 -13.62 2.57
N PHE A 136 -3.02 -14.77 2.59
CA PHE A 136 -2.42 -16.08 2.63
C PHE A 136 -2.33 -16.65 1.21
N PHE A 137 -1.12 -17.05 0.81
CA PHE A 137 -0.86 -17.75 -0.44
C PHE A 137 -0.71 -19.24 -0.09
N ASN A 138 -1.81 -19.99 -0.09
CA ASN A 138 -1.87 -21.36 0.43
C ASN A 138 -1.57 -22.44 -0.62
N ASP A 139 -1.16 -22.06 -1.83
CA ASP A 139 -0.76 -23.02 -2.87
C ASP A 139 0.74 -23.33 -2.78
N GLU A 140 1.09 -24.62 -2.72
CA GLU A 140 2.47 -25.11 -2.64
C GLU A 140 3.13 -25.29 -4.03
N GLY A 141 2.45 -24.91 -5.11
CA GLY A 141 2.95 -25.05 -6.47
C GLY A 141 3.92 -23.94 -6.90
N ASP A 142 4.98 -24.29 -7.63
CA ASP A 142 6.01 -23.37 -8.15
C ASP A 142 5.50 -22.30 -9.15
N GLN A 143 4.21 -22.32 -9.53
CA GLN A 143 3.62 -21.40 -10.51
C GLN A 143 2.63 -20.38 -9.92
N GLY A 144 2.40 -20.42 -8.61
CA GLY A 144 1.49 -19.51 -7.92
C GLY A 144 1.99 -18.07 -7.84
N PRO A 145 1.10 -17.10 -7.60
CA PRO A 145 1.50 -15.73 -7.32
C PRO A 145 2.20 -15.66 -5.95
N VAL A 146 3.36 -15.01 -5.90
CA VAL A 146 4.12 -14.76 -4.66
C VAL A 146 3.88 -13.37 -4.07
N MET A 147 3.02 -12.58 -4.72
CA MET A 147 2.62 -11.23 -4.32
C MET A 147 1.22 -10.91 -4.81
N LEU A 148 0.59 -9.88 -4.23
CA LEU A 148 -0.77 -9.51 -4.59
C LEU A 148 -0.84 -8.77 -5.95
N THR A 149 -0.98 -9.53 -7.03
CA THR A 149 -1.19 -9.00 -8.39
C THR A 149 -2.61 -8.51 -8.61
N TYR A 150 -2.86 -7.79 -9.72
CA TYR A 150 -4.21 -7.35 -10.10
C TYR A 150 -5.23 -8.50 -10.09
N ARG A 151 -4.86 -9.67 -10.64
CA ARG A 151 -5.75 -10.84 -10.69
C ARG A 151 -6.04 -11.40 -9.30
N CYS A 152 -5.09 -11.34 -8.37
CA CYS A 152 -5.36 -11.74 -6.99
C CYS A 152 -6.49 -10.89 -6.36
N LYS A 153 -6.54 -9.58 -6.66
CA LYS A 153 -7.55 -8.65 -6.14
C LYS A 153 -8.91 -8.78 -6.82
N TRP A 154 -8.93 -8.85 -8.15
CA TRP A 154 -10.15 -8.61 -8.92
C TRP A 154 -10.73 -9.85 -9.61
N ASP A 155 -10.02 -10.97 -9.62
CA ASP A 155 -10.46 -12.21 -10.26
C ASP A 155 -10.70 -13.32 -9.23
N ARG A 156 -11.98 -13.59 -8.96
CA ARG A 156 -12.41 -14.62 -8.00
C ARG A 156 -11.96 -16.02 -8.42
N GLN A 157 -12.05 -16.35 -9.71
CA GLN A 157 -11.63 -17.68 -10.21
C GLN A 157 -10.11 -17.85 -10.05
N TYR A 158 -9.35 -16.77 -10.25
CA TYR A 158 -7.91 -16.78 -10.02
C TYR A 158 -7.56 -16.98 -8.53
N ARG A 159 -8.30 -16.36 -7.60
CA ARG A 159 -8.13 -16.60 -6.16
C ARG A 159 -8.43 -18.05 -5.77
N GLU A 160 -9.55 -18.59 -6.25
CA GLU A 160 -9.95 -19.98 -5.99
C GLU A 160 -8.90 -20.96 -6.54
N LYS A 161 -8.39 -20.72 -7.75
CA LYS A 161 -7.33 -21.52 -8.37
C LYS A 161 -6.06 -21.58 -7.52
N TRP A 162 -5.64 -20.45 -6.96
CA TRP A 162 -4.36 -20.34 -6.21
C TRP A 162 -4.55 -20.34 -4.70
N LYS A 163 -5.76 -20.70 -4.21
CA LYS A 163 -6.10 -20.74 -2.78
C LYS A 163 -5.68 -19.47 -2.03
N ILE A 164 -5.95 -18.31 -2.62
CA ILE A 164 -5.63 -17.02 -2.02
C ILE A 164 -6.76 -16.67 -1.05
N GLU A 165 -6.41 -16.57 0.23
CA GLU A 165 -7.35 -16.29 1.31
C GLU A 165 -6.95 -15.02 2.05
N PHE A 166 -7.93 -14.36 2.67
CA PHE A 166 -7.70 -13.19 3.50
C PHE A 166 -8.27 -13.44 4.89
N GLY A 167 -7.45 -13.25 5.91
CA GLY A 167 -7.82 -13.46 7.30
C GLY A 167 -7.10 -12.48 8.22
N PHE A 168 -7.14 -12.75 9.52
CA PHE A 168 -6.38 -11.99 10.51
C PHE A 168 -4.99 -12.56 10.68
N ALA A 169 -4.01 -11.68 10.80
CA ALA A 169 -2.62 -12.06 11.02
C ALA A 169 -2.44 -12.59 12.44
N ASP A 170 -1.92 -13.81 12.58
CA ASP A 170 -1.46 -14.29 13.88
C ASP A 170 -0.11 -13.64 14.21
N LEU A 171 -0.11 -12.73 15.18
CA LEU A 171 1.02 -11.89 15.57
C LEU A 171 1.19 -11.94 17.10
N SER A 172 2.43 -12.16 17.55
CA SER A 172 2.76 -12.06 18.96
C SER A 172 2.51 -10.63 19.50
N PRO A 173 2.26 -10.45 20.81
CA PRO A 173 1.99 -9.13 21.38
C PRO A 173 3.08 -8.09 21.06
N SER A 174 4.35 -8.49 21.05
CA SER A 174 5.48 -7.61 20.73
C SER A 174 5.48 -7.20 19.25
N LEU A 175 5.12 -8.10 18.35
CA LEU A 175 5.04 -7.84 16.92
C LEU A 175 3.84 -6.96 16.58
N SER A 176 2.67 -7.19 17.21
CA SER A 176 1.50 -6.33 17.09
C SER A 176 1.81 -4.89 17.51
N GLN A 177 2.55 -4.69 18.61
CA GLN A 177 3.02 -3.36 19.02
C GLN A 177 4.03 -2.76 18.04
N ALA A 178 4.87 -3.57 17.40
CA ALA A 178 5.79 -3.08 16.38
C ALA A 178 5.06 -2.64 15.10
N VAL A 179 4.05 -3.42 14.67
CA VAL A 179 3.15 -3.08 13.56
C VAL A 179 2.44 -1.77 13.84
N GLU A 180 1.82 -1.63 15.01
CA GLU A 180 1.14 -0.40 15.41
C GLU A 180 2.06 0.82 15.33
N ARG A 181 3.27 0.72 15.91
CA ARG A 181 4.25 1.81 15.90
C ARG A 181 4.70 2.19 14.50
N VAL A 182 4.99 1.21 13.63
CA VAL A 182 5.42 1.47 12.25
C VAL A 182 4.29 2.10 11.45
N SER A 183 3.07 1.56 11.53
CA SER A 183 1.91 2.10 10.81
C SER A 183 1.58 3.52 11.24
N LYS A 184 1.56 3.83 12.55
CA LYS A 184 1.37 5.21 13.04
C LYS A 184 2.45 6.17 12.57
N ARG A 185 3.71 5.72 12.51
CA ARG A 185 4.82 6.55 12.02
C ARG A 185 4.71 6.83 10.52
N ALA A 186 4.40 5.80 9.72
CA ALA A 186 4.20 5.96 8.28
C ALA A 186 3.01 6.88 7.97
N TYR A 187 1.88 6.64 8.65
CA TYR A 187 0.66 7.44 8.54
C TYR A 187 0.93 8.94 8.78
N ARG A 188 1.66 9.27 9.86
CA ARG A 188 2.04 10.65 10.19
C ARG A 188 3.04 11.24 9.21
N ALA A 189 4.09 10.49 8.84
CA ALA A 189 5.10 10.96 7.91
C ALA A 189 4.53 11.33 6.54
N LEU A 190 3.42 10.68 6.15
CA LEU A 190 2.73 10.90 4.89
C LEU A 190 1.52 11.83 5.01
N HIS A 191 1.31 12.48 6.16
CA HIS A 191 0.20 13.42 6.37
C HIS A 191 -1.19 12.81 6.05
N LEU A 192 -1.36 11.52 6.36
CA LEU A 192 -2.66 10.86 6.21
C LEU A 192 -3.63 11.35 7.30
N GLN A 193 -4.92 11.33 6.99
CA GLN A 193 -5.99 11.87 7.83
C GLN A 193 -7.25 11.01 7.76
N ASP A 194 -8.04 11.06 8.83
CA ASP A 194 -9.28 10.35 9.12
C ASP A 194 -9.16 8.82 9.14
N TYR A 195 -8.72 8.21 8.05
CA TYR A 195 -8.46 6.78 7.92
C TYR A 195 -7.36 6.52 6.89
N GLY A 196 -6.95 5.27 6.73
CA GLY A 196 -5.96 4.86 5.75
C GLY A 196 -5.47 3.45 6.03
N ARG A 197 -4.73 2.85 5.10
CA ARG A 197 -4.18 1.50 5.23
C ARG A 197 -2.70 1.49 4.89
N ILE A 198 -1.89 0.92 5.77
CA ILE A 198 -0.46 0.74 5.54
C ILE A 198 -0.22 -0.73 5.21
N ASP A 199 0.32 -0.97 4.02
CA ASP A 199 0.60 -2.32 3.54
C ASP A 199 2.06 -2.65 3.88
N LEU A 200 2.26 -3.71 4.64
CA LEU A 200 3.55 -4.12 5.19
C LEU A 200 3.95 -5.49 4.66
N ARG A 201 5.26 -5.69 4.54
CA ARG A 201 5.86 -7.02 4.48
C ARG A 201 6.51 -7.33 5.82
N LEU A 202 6.15 -8.48 6.39
CA LEU A 202 6.84 -9.07 7.52
C LEU A 202 7.76 -10.17 7.01
N THR A 203 9.06 -9.94 7.10
CA THR A 203 10.08 -10.89 6.63
C THR A 203 10.19 -12.12 7.54
N PRO A 204 10.82 -13.23 7.09
CA PRO A 204 11.06 -14.41 7.93
C PRO A 204 11.88 -14.12 9.19
N ASP A 205 12.70 -13.08 9.20
CA ASP A 205 13.45 -12.58 10.36
C ASP A 205 12.71 -11.48 11.15
N GLU A 206 11.37 -11.45 11.04
CA GLU A 206 10.44 -10.57 11.74
C GLU A 206 10.70 -9.06 11.58
N LYS A 207 11.27 -8.65 10.44
CA LYS A 207 11.43 -7.23 10.09
C LYS A 207 10.21 -6.75 9.33
N LEU A 208 9.63 -5.65 9.82
CA LEU A 208 8.57 -4.92 9.15
C LEU A 208 9.15 -3.94 8.11
N ILE A 209 8.67 -4.07 6.88
CA ILE A 209 8.99 -3.20 5.74
C ILE A 209 7.69 -2.59 5.21
N VAL A 210 7.62 -1.27 5.10
CA VAL A 210 6.46 -0.59 4.49
C VAL A 210 6.56 -0.71 2.97
N LEU A 211 5.57 -1.36 2.36
CA LEU A 211 5.47 -1.50 0.90
C LEU A 211 4.77 -0.27 0.30
N GLU A 212 3.65 0.10 0.90
CA GLU A 212 2.73 1.08 0.35
C GLU A 212 1.85 1.69 1.44
N ALA A 213 1.34 2.90 1.17
CA ALA A 213 0.34 3.56 1.99
C ALA A 213 -0.84 3.91 1.10
N ASN A 214 -2.02 3.47 1.50
CA ASN A 214 -3.27 3.71 0.82
C ASN A 214 -4.02 4.79 1.62
N PRO A 215 -4.10 6.04 1.12
CA PRO A 215 -4.73 7.14 1.84
C PRO A 215 -6.26 6.98 1.92
N ASN A 216 -6.88 6.49 0.85
CA ASN A 216 -8.31 6.24 0.75
C ASN A 216 -8.53 4.77 0.33
N PRO A 217 -8.28 3.79 1.22
CA PRO A 217 -8.58 2.38 0.96
C PRO A 217 -10.08 2.17 0.77
N ASP A 218 -10.48 1.03 0.21
CA ASP A 218 -11.88 0.62 0.20
C ASP A 218 -12.39 0.43 1.63
N ILE A 219 -13.58 0.93 1.88
CA ILE A 219 -14.26 0.90 3.17
C ILE A 219 -15.64 0.26 3.05
N ALA A 220 -15.98 -0.35 1.91
CA ALA A 220 -17.24 -1.07 1.76
C ALA A 220 -17.36 -2.21 2.77
N TYR A 221 -18.61 -2.58 3.09
CA TYR A 221 -18.88 -3.72 3.96
C TYR A 221 -18.26 -5.00 3.37
N GLY A 222 -17.50 -5.73 4.19
CA GLY A 222 -16.77 -6.94 3.77
C GLY A 222 -15.36 -6.70 3.23
N GLU A 223 -14.92 -5.44 3.09
CA GLU A 223 -13.55 -5.09 2.68
C GLU A 223 -12.62 -4.91 3.89
N GLU A 224 -11.30 -4.86 3.67
CA GLU A 224 -10.32 -5.05 4.75
C GLU A 224 -10.42 -4.02 5.89
N VAL A 225 -10.84 -2.78 5.61
CA VAL A 225 -11.01 -1.76 6.65
C VAL A 225 -12.24 -2.06 7.51
N ALA A 226 -13.35 -2.47 6.90
CA ALA A 226 -14.59 -2.80 7.59
C ALA A 226 -14.41 -4.09 8.42
N GLU A 227 -13.81 -5.13 7.84
CA GLU A 227 -13.50 -6.38 8.53
C GLU A 227 -12.56 -6.15 9.73
N ALA A 228 -11.51 -5.33 9.56
CA ALA A 228 -10.62 -5.00 10.66
C ALA A 228 -11.30 -4.15 11.76
N ALA A 229 -12.31 -3.35 11.41
CA ALA A 229 -13.07 -2.58 12.38
C ALA A 229 -14.01 -3.50 13.19
N ASP A 230 -14.68 -4.44 12.52
CA ASP A 230 -15.58 -5.41 13.14
C ASP A 230 -14.84 -6.30 14.16
N GLU A 231 -13.66 -6.81 13.79
CA GLU A 231 -12.78 -7.56 14.71
C GLU A 231 -12.35 -6.73 15.93
N ALA A 232 -12.27 -5.40 15.77
CA ALA A 232 -11.99 -4.48 16.87
C ALA A 232 -13.24 -4.10 17.70
N GLY A 233 -14.40 -4.72 17.42
CA GLY A 233 -15.68 -4.42 18.07
C GLY A 233 -16.33 -3.12 17.60
N ILE A 234 -16.01 -2.66 16.40
CA ILE A 234 -16.59 -1.45 15.78
C ILE A 234 -17.44 -1.91 14.60
N ASP A 235 -18.76 -1.91 14.78
CA ASP A 235 -19.68 -2.24 13.70
C ASP A 235 -19.56 -1.25 12.53
N TYR A 236 -20.08 -1.65 11.36
CA TYR A 236 -19.94 -0.89 10.13
C TYR A 236 -20.53 0.52 10.20
N GLU A 237 -21.71 0.69 10.81
CA GLU A 237 -22.35 2.01 10.92
C GLU A 237 -21.54 2.93 11.83
N SER A 238 -21.05 2.38 12.95
CA SER A 238 -20.14 3.05 13.89
C SER A 238 -18.82 3.44 13.24
N LEU A 239 -18.27 2.62 12.33
CA LEU A 239 -17.08 2.94 11.55
C LEU A 239 -17.33 4.16 10.65
N ILE A 240 -18.43 4.16 9.89
CA ILE A 240 -18.77 5.27 8.98
C ILE A 240 -19.04 6.56 9.76
N ASP A 241 -19.83 6.51 10.83
CA ASP A 241 -20.07 7.66 11.72
C ASP A 241 -18.76 8.21 12.30
N ARG A 242 -17.86 7.32 12.75
CA ARG A 242 -16.55 7.71 13.28
C ARG A 242 -15.71 8.44 12.23
N ILE A 243 -15.65 7.96 10.99
CA ILE A 243 -14.91 8.62 9.89
C ILE A 243 -15.50 10.01 9.60
N ILE A 244 -16.83 10.14 9.53
CA ILE A 244 -17.51 11.42 9.31
C ILE A 244 -17.19 12.40 10.44
N ARG A 245 -17.27 11.97 11.70
CA ARG A 245 -16.94 12.82 12.86
C ARG A 245 -15.47 13.25 12.88
N LEU A 246 -14.56 12.38 12.45
CA LEU A 246 -13.14 12.73 12.33
C LEU A 246 -12.91 13.83 11.30
N ALA A 247 -13.57 13.72 10.15
CA ALA A 247 -13.53 14.73 9.11
C ALA A 247 -14.07 16.07 9.60
N LEU A 248 -15.28 16.09 10.18
CA LEU A 248 -15.92 17.31 10.68
C LEU A 248 -15.05 18.06 11.70
N ARG A 249 -14.36 17.35 12.60
CA ARG A 249 -13.45 17.94 13.59
C ARG A 249 -12.22 18.64 12.99
N ARG A 250 -11.90 18.43 11.71
CA ARG A 250 -10.81 19.16 11.03
C ARG A 250 -11.23 20.57 10.61
N TYR A 251 -12.54 20.82 10.52
CA TYR A 251 -13.13 22.06 10.02
C TYR A 251 -13.85 22.86 11.11
N THR A 252 -13.65 22.49 12.38
CA THR A 252 -14.20 23.15 13.59
C THR A 252 -13.07 23.52 14.53
#